data_AF-A0A950VK42-F1
#
_entry.id   AF-A0A950VK42-F1
#
_cell.length_a   1.000
_cell.length_b   1.000
_cell.length_c   1.000
_cell.angle_alpha   90.00
_cell.angle_beta   90.00
_cell.angle_gamma   90.00
#
_symmetry.space_group_name_H-M   'P 1'
#
loop_
_entity.id
_entity.type
_entity.pdbx_description
1 polymer ?
#
loop_
_entity_poly.entity_id
_entity_poly.type
_entity_poly.pdbx_seq_one_letter_code
_entity_poly.pdbx_strand_id
1 'polypeptide(L)'
;MYDLLLVGAGISAATLCACLKDRLKICVVEVRPHLGGNCHDYQAAGSFIHRYGPHVFHSRSPAVVEFLSRYTEWVPYRHRVEAEVEEGGGFRLVPFPYCRATARVLGRSLSEAEVLEKFFHGYSRKMWGLDWERLPDVVRGRVPKETRESPDYFPGQFVALPRHGYTRLLENMVDGVEILL
;
A
#
# COMPACT_ATOMS: atom_id res chain seq x y z
N MET A 1 27.76 -1.74 -23.67
CA MET A 1 27.03 -2.80 -24.38
C MET A 1 25.86 -3.30 -23.54
N TYR A 2 24.74 -2.60 -23.34
CA TYR A 2 23.60 -3.11 -22.54
C TYR A 2 22.52 -3.67 -23.46
N ASP A 3 21.87 -4.76 -23.05
CA ASP A 3 20.74 -5.34 -23.78
C ASP A 3 19.42 -4.66 -23.39
N LEU A 4 19.33 -4.14 -22.16
CA LEU A 4 18.14 -3.50 -21.62
C LEU A 4 18.52 -2.31 -20.73
N LEU A 5 17.94 -1.15 -21.02
CA LEU A 5 18.01 0.03 -20.17
C LEU A 5 16.65 0.25 -19.51
N LEU A 6 16.61 0.32 -18.18
CA LEU A 6 15.41 0.58 -17.39
C LEU A 6 15.48 1.96 -16.75
N VAL A 7 14.42 2.75 -16.89
CA VAL A 7 14.32 4.09 -16.30
C VAL A 7 13.41 4.03 -15.06
N GLY A 8 13.97 4.41 -13.92
CA GLY A 8 13.37 4.33 -12.59
C GLY A 8 13.65 3.00 -11.89
N ALA A 9 14.16 3.04 -10.67
CA ALA A 9 14.52 1.88 -9.86
C ALA A 9 13.43 1.50 -8.84
N GLY A 10 12.16 1.56 -9.27
CA GLY A 10 11.01 1.10 -8.49
C GLY A 10 10.75 -0.40 -8.60
N ILE A 11 9.61 -0.85 -8.06
CA ILE A 11 9.19 -2.27 -8.05
C ILE A 11 9.19 -2.86 -9.48
N SER A 12 8.73 -2.11 -10.48
CA SER A 12 8.67 -2.61 -11.86
C SER A 12 10.06 -2.95 -12.40
N ALA A 13 11.03 -2.05 -12.28
CA ALA A 13 12.40 -2.31 -12.73
C ALA A 13 13.06 -3.42 -11.91
N ALA A 14 12.92 -3.39 -10.58
CA ALA A 14 13.43 -4.45 -9.72
C ALA A 14 12.89 -5.83 -10.11
N THR A 15 11.61 -5.91 -10.47
CA THR A 15 10.97 -7.16 -10.94
C THR A 15 11.55 -7.62 -12.27
N LEU A 16 11.72 -6.70 -13.23
CA LEU A 16 12.33 -7.03 -14.52
C LEU A 16 13.78 -7.49 -14.35
N CYS A 17 14.56 -6.81 -13.52
CA CYS A 17 15.91 -7.24 -13.15
C CYS A 17 15.91 -8.64 -12.56
N ALA A 18 15.10 -8.90 -11.53
CA ALA A 18 14.97 -10.20 -10.89
C ALA A 18 14.59 -11.33 -11.87
N CYS A 19 13.83 -11.03 -12.92
CA CYS A 19 13.41 -12.01 -13.92
C CYS A 19 14.42 -12.21 -15.06
N LEU A 20 15.26 -11.22 -15.38
CA LEU A 20 16.01 -11.18 -16.64
C LEU A 20 17.53 -11.02 -16.47
N LYS A 21 18.03 -10.71 -15.27
CA LYS A 21 19.46 -10.42 -15.04
C LYS A 21 20.41 -11.58 -15.36
N ASP A 22 19.92 -12.82 -15.35
CA ASP A 22 20.72 -14.00 -15.71
C ASP A 22 20.83 -14.21 -17.24
N ARG A 23 20.06 -13.44 -18.03
CA ARG A 23 19.95 -13.60 -19.49
C ARG A 23 20.32 -12.34 -20.28
N LEU A 24 20.19 -11.18 -19.65
CA LEU A 24 20.40 -9.88 -20.27
C LEU A 24 21.36 -9.05 -19.42
N LYS A 25 22.23 -8.29 -20.09
CA LYS A 25 23.02 -7.23 -19.45
C LYS A 25 22.15 -5.98 -19.29
N ILE A 26 21.69 -5.75 -18.06
CA ILE A 26 20.73 -4.68 -17.70
C ILE A 26 21.48 -3.48 -17.08
N CYS A 27 21.07 -2.27 -17.43
CA CYS A 27 21.41 -1.03 -16.72
C CYS A 27 20.12 -0.38 -16.22
N VAL A 28 20.12 0.08 -14.97
CA VAL A 28 19.02 0.87 -14.41
C VAL A 28 19.51 2.30 -14.19
N VAL A 29 18.74 3.28 -14.66
CA VAL A 29 18.96 4.70 -14.35
C VAL A 29 17.84 5.18 -13.44
N GLU A 30 18.20 5.84 -12.34
CA GLU A 30 17.25 6.40 -11.38
C GLU A 30 17.62 7.85 -11.11
N VAL A 31 16.61 8.72 -11.03
CA VAL A 31 16.82 10.16 -10.82
C VAL A 31 16.85 10.50 -9.33
N ARG A 32 16.32 9.62 -8.48
CA ARG A 32 16.35 9.75 -7.03
C ARG A 32 17.66 9.20 -6.47
N PRO A 33 18.13 9.72 -5.31
CA PRO A 33 19.37 9.25 -4.70
C PRO A 33 19.22 7.89 -3.97
N HIS A 34 18.22 7.08 -4.33
CA HIS A 34 17.91 5.82 -3.65
C HIS A 34 17.09 4.90 -4.55
N LEU A 35 17.15 3.60 -4.24
CA LEU A 35 16.29 2.58 -4.85
C LEU A 35 14.86 2.61 -4.28
N GLY A 36 13.96 1.96 -4.99
CA GLY A 36 12.64 1.57 -4.50
C GLY A 36 11.48 2.50 -4.81
N GLY A 37 11.73 3.58 -5.56
CA GLY A 37 10.68 4.51 -5.95
C GLY A 37 9.91 5.02 -4.73
N ASN A 38 8.58 4.88 -4.74
CA ASN A 38 7.74 5.31 -3.61
C ASN A 38 7.79 4.36 -2.42
N CYS A 39 8.19 3.10 -2.62
CA CYS A 39 8.33 2.13 -1.54
C CYS A 39 9.65 2.27 -0.77
N HIS A 40 10.50 3.24 -1.13
CA HIS A 40 11.74 3.47 -0.40
C HIS A 40 11.48 3.74 1.09
N ASP A 41 12.21 2.99 1.91
CA ASP A 41 12.27 3.17 3.34
C ASP A 41 13.70 3.35 3.83
N TYR A 42 13.82 3.93 5.02
CA TYR A 42 15.09 4.19 5.68
C TYR A 42 14.96 3.93 7.17
N GLN A 43 16.08 3.61 7.84
CA GLN A 43 16.08 3.42 9.28
C GLN A 43 16.21 4.76 10.00
N ALA A 44 15.34 4.99 10.98
CA ALA A 44 15.46 6.07 11.94
C ALA A 44 14.86 5.65 13.28
N ALA A 45 15.52 6.01 14.38
CA ALA A 45 15.10 5.66 15.74
C ALA A 45 14.78 4.16 15.94
N GLY A 46 15.55 3.27 15.30
CA GLY A 46 15.36 1.82 15.40
C GLY A 46 14.16 1.26 14.63
N SER A 47 13.50 2.06 13.79
CA SER A 47 12.35 1.65 12.97
C SER A 47 12.60 1.92 11.48
N PHE A 48 11.98 1.12 10.61
CA PHE A 48 11.90 1.41 9.19
C PHE A 48 10.80 2.44 8.94
N ILE A 49 11.15 3.57 8.34
CA ILE A 49 10.24 4.66 7.98
C ILE A 49 10.11 4.72 6.46
N HIS A 50 8.88 4.67 5.96
CA HIS A 50 8.62 4.82 4.53
C HIS A 50 8.62 6.29 4.17
N ARG A 51 9.50 6.70 3.24
CA ARG A 51 9.67 8.12 2.91
C ARG A 51 8.45 8.72 2.22
N TYR A 52 7.74 7.95 1.40
CA TYR A 52 6.66 8.44 0.55
C TYR A 52 5.29 7.89 0.94
N GLY A 53 5.05 7.79 2.24
CA GLY A 53 3.80 7.30 2.81
C GLY A 53 3.81 5.80 3.12
N PRO A 54 2.83 5.34 3.93
CA PRO A 54 2.77 3.96 4.38
C PRO A 54 2.55 3.00 3.19
N HIS A 55 3.27 1.87 3.22
CA HIS A 55 3.27 0.85 2.19
C HIS A 55 3.13 -0.49 2.91
N VAL A 56 1.95 -1.10 2.79
CA VAL A 56 1.69 -2.40 3.40
C VAL A 56 1.60 -3.41 2.27
N PHE A 57 2.44 -4.44 2.29
CA PHE A 57 2.39 -5.46 1.27
C PHE A 57 1.17 -6.34 1.51
N HIS A 58 0.34 -6.45 0.48
CA HIS A 58 -0.79 -7.35 0.47
C HIS A 58 -0.98 -7.95 -0.92
N SER A 59 -1.31 -9.25 -1.00
CA SER A 59 -1.57 -9.92 -2.27
C SER A 59 -2.55 -11.08 -2.11
N ARG A 60 -3.35 -11.30 -3.16
CA ARG A 60 -4.15 -12.52 -3.33
C ARG A 60 -3.44 -13.59 -4.16
N SER A 61 -2.33 -13.26 -4.80
CA SER A 61 -1.59 -14.17 -5.67
C SER A 61 -0.49 -14.88 -4.89
N PRO A 62 -0.60 -16.20 -4.65
CA PRO A 62 0.46 -16.97 -4.02
C PRO A 62 1.77 -16.89 -4.82
N ALA A 63 1.68 -16.87 -6.15
CA ALA A 63 2.85 -16.75 -7.02
C ALA A 63 3.64 -15.45 -6.79
N VAL A 64 2.96 -14.32 -6.52
CA VAL A 64 3.63 -13.06 -6.19
C VAL A 64 4.30 -13.12 -4.81
N VAL A 65 3.61 -13.72 -3.83
CA VAL A 65 4.17 -13.89 -2.48
C VAL A 65 5.41 -14.79 -2.52
N GLU A 66 5.32 -15.93 -3.19
CA GLU A 66 6.43 -16.86 -3.38
C GLU A 66 7.60 -16.21 -4.13
N PHE A 67 7.30 -15.49 -5.22
CA PHE A 67 8.31 -14.76 -5.99
C PHE A 67 9.13 -13.80 -5.13
N LEU A 68 8.46 -12.97 -4.32
CA LEU A 68 9.10 -11.97 -3.46
C LEU A 68 9.76 -12.59 -2.22
N SER A 69 9.28 -13.75 -1.75
CA SER A 69 9.88 -14.48 -0.61
C SER A 69 11.30 -14.96 -0.89
N ARG A 70 11.72 -15.02 -2.16
CA ARG A 70 13.10 -15.31 -2.56
C ARG A 70 14.07 -14.16 -2.23
N TYR A 71 13.54 -12.96 -1.98
CA TYR A 71 14.32 -11.74 -1.79
C TYR A 71 14.08 -11.09 -0.42
N THR A 72 13.15 -11.60 0.39
CA THR A 72 12.92 -11.11 1.75
C THR A 72 12.28 -12.16 2.65
N GLU A 73 12.51 -12.04 3.95
CA GLU A 73 11.72 -12.72 4.97
C GLU A 73 10.51 -11.84 5.35
N TRP A 74 9.38 -12.48 5.66
CA TRP A 74 8.15 -11.76 5.98
C TRP A 74 7.92 -11.64 7.48
N VAL A 75 7.42 -10.48 7.91
CA VAL A 75 6.82 -10.27 9.22
C VAL A 75 5.31 -10.22 9.03
N PRO A 76 4.54 -11.21 9.53
CA PRO A 76 3.08 -11.18 9.44
C PRO A 76 2.51 -9.90 10.03
N TYR A 77 1.60 -9.24 9.30
CA TYR A 77 1.05 -7.96 9.71
C TYR A 77 -0.45 -7.90 9.41
N ARG A 78 -1.22 -7.24 10.29
CA ARG A 78 -2.63 -6.94 10.04
C ARG A 78 -2.81 -5.43 10.03
N HIS A 79 -3.11 -4.90 8.86
CA HIS A 79 -3.39 -3.48 8.73
C HIS A 79 -4.83 -3.18 9.13
N ARG A 80 -5.00 -2.33 10.14
CA ARG A 80 -6.28 -1.80 10.60
C ARG A 80 -6.19 -0.30 10.60
N VAL A 81 -7.21 0.34 10.05
CA VAL A 81 -7.33 1.79 9.95
C VAL A 81 -8.50 2.22 10.82
N GLU A 82 -8.37 3.37 11.46
CA GLU A 82 -9.46 4.04 12.14
C GLU A 82 -9.77 5.34 11.41
N ALA A 83 -11.06 5.63 11.28
CA ALA A 83 -11.55 6.92 10.80
C ALA A 83 -12.11 7.68 12.00
N GLU A 84 -11.80 8.98 12.06
CA GLU A 84 -12.46 9.90 12.97
C GLU A 84 -13.75 10.39 12.32
N VAL A 85 -14.88 10.11 12.94
CA VAL A 85 -16.22 10.48 12.43
C VAL A 85 -16.99 11.27 13.47
N GLU A 86 -17.76 12.26 13.02
CA GLU A 86 -18.68 12.99 13.88
C GLU A 86 -19.94 12.16 14.15
N GLU A 87 -20.30 12.01 15.42
CA GLU A 87 -21.50 11.29 15.87
C GLU A 87 -21.99 11.85 17.21
N GLY A 88 -23.28 12.23 17.29
CA GLY A 88 -23.89 12.71 18.53
C GLY A 88 -23.29 14.01 19.08
N GLY A 89 -22.78 14.89 18.20
CA GLY A 89 -22.19 16.19 18.57
C GLY A 89 -20.72 16.15 18.98
N GLY A 90 -20.00 15.05 18.72
CA GLY A 90 -18.56 14.94 18.94
C GLY A 90 -17.88 13.95 17.99
N PHE A 91 -16.55 13.88 18.04
CA PHE A 91 -15.75 12.97 17.21
C PHE A 91 -15.50 11.63 17.90
N ARG A 92 -15.52 10.54 17.12
CA ARG A 92 -15.18 9.19 17.57
C ARG A 92 -14.26 8.51 16.57
N LEU A 93 -13.24 7.81 17.07
CA LEU A 93 -12.44 6.88 16.28
C LEU A 93 -13.21 5.58 16.10
N VAL A 94 -13.39 5.16 14.85
CA VAL A 94 -14.11 3.95 14.49
C VAL A 94 -13.34 3.16 13.43
N PRO A 95 -13.43 1.81 13.42
CA PRO A 95 -12.77 0.99 12.40
C PRO A 95 -13.19 1.37 10.98
N PHE A 96 -12.20 1.41 10.08
CA PHE A 96 -12.38 1.61 8.64
C PHE A 96 -11.67 0.51 7.84
N PRO A 97 -12.29 -0.08 6.80
CA PRO A 97 -13.59 0.27 6.22
C PRO A 97 -14.80 0.01 7.12
N TYR A 98 -15.94 0.65 6.83
CA TYR A 98 -17.19 0.45 7.59
C TYR A 98 -17.55 -1.04 7.65
N CYS A 99 -17.66 -1.58 8.86
CA CYS A 99 -17.91 -2.98 9.14
C CYS A 99 -18.76 -3.14 10.42
N ARG A 100 -19.08 -4.38 10.81
CA ARG A 100 -19.86 -4.63 12.05
C ARG A 100 -19.14 -4.13 13.30
N ALA A 101 -17.81 -4.14 13.32
CA ALA A 101 -17.06 -3.53 14.43
C ALA A 101 -17.28 -2.01 14.49
N THR A 102 -17.36 -1.33 13.35
CA THR A 102 -17.73 0.09 13.25
C THR A 102 -19.11 0.34 13.86
N ALA A 103 -20.12 -0.44 13.46
CA ALA A 103 -21.48 -0.31 13.99
C ALA A 103 -21.55 -0.57 15.51
N ARG A 104 -20.77 -1.53 16.03
CA ARG A 104 -20.67 -1.79 17.48
C ARG A 104 -20.10 -0.59 18.23
N VAL A 105 -19.04 0.06 17.71
CA VAL A 105 -18.45 1.26 18.32
C VAL A 105 -19.41 2.46 18.27
N LEU A 106 -20.17 2.59 17.18
CA LEU A 106 -21.20 3.64 17.05
C LEU A 106 -22.45 3.36 17.88
N GLY A 107 -22.69 2.10 18.27
CA GLY A 107 -23.92 1.67 18.94
C GLY A 107 -25.12 1.55 18.01
N ARG A 108 -24.93 1.74 16.69
CA ARG A 108 -25.96 1.62 15.66
C ARG A 108 -25.34 1.32 14.29
N SER A 109 -26.15 0.79 13.40
CA SER A 109 -25.81 0.70 11.98
C SER A 109 -26.02 2.05 11.29
N LEU A 110 -25.20 2.32 10.29
CA LEU A 110 -25.32 3.43 9.36
C LEU A 110 -25.96 2.97 8.05
N SER A 111 -26.78 3.83 7.45
CA SER A 111 -27.22 3.70 6.06
C SER A 111 -26.07 3.96 5.08
N GLU A 112 -26.21 3.55 3.82
CA GLU A 112 -25.20 3.80 2.78
C GLU A 112 -24.90 5.30 2.60
N ALA A 113 -25.93 6.16 2.63
CA ALA A 113 -25.78 7.61 2.56
C ALA A 113 -24.97 8.16 3.74
N GLU A 114 -25.21 7.68 4.95
CA GLU A 114 -24.43 8.07 6.13
C GLU A 114 -22.97 7.59 6.05
N VAL A 115 -22.73 6.39 5.50
CA VAL A 115 -21.37 5.90 5.27
C VAL A 115 -20.64 6.80 4.26
N LEU A 116 -21.29 7.15 3.15
CA LEU A 116 -20.73 8.08 2.16
C LEU A 116 -20.37 9.42 2.79
N GLU A 117 -21.33 10.04 3.47
CA GLU A 117 -21.15 11.37 4.06
C GLU A 117 -20.03 11.36 5.12
N LYS A 118 -20.09 10.44 6.09
CA LYS A 118 -19.17 10.42 7.23
C LYS A 118 -17.75 9.98 6.88
N PHE A 119 -17.58 9.06 5.92
CA PHE A 119 -16.27 8.46 5.64
C PHE A 119 -15.64 8.93 4.33
N PHE A 120 -16.44 9.32 3.32
CA PHE A 120 -15.93 9.52 1.97
C PHE A 120 -15.95 10.98 1.52
N HIS A 121 -17.03 11.74 1.72
CA HIS A 121 -17.16 13.09 1.16
C HIS A 121 -16.03 14.03 1.63
N GLY A 122 -15.91 14.24 2.94
CA GLY A 122 -14.88 15.13 3.49
C GLY A 122 -13.44 14.67 3.17
N TYR A 123 -13.17 13.37 3.29
CA TYR A 123 -11.85 12.81 2.99
C TYR A 123 -11.49 12.93 1.51
N SER A 124 -12.43 12.67 0.61
CA SER A 124 -12.19 12.70 -0.83
C SER A 124 -11.98 14.13 -1.33
N ARG A 125 -12.77 15.09 -0.83
CA ARG A 125 -12.54 16.51 -1.12
C ARG A 125 -11.17 16.98 -0.64
N LYS A 126 -10.76 16.57 0.56
CA LYS A 126 -9.42 16.87 1.10
C LYS A 126 -8.30 16.26 0.24
N MET A 127 -8.46 15.02 -0.19
CA MET A 127 -7.44 14.28 -0.94
C MET A 127 -7.32 14.76 -2.40
N TRP A 128 -8.44 15.07 -3.05
CA TRP A 128 -8.50 15.32 -4.50
C TRP A 128 -8.81 16.77 -4.88
N GLY A 129 -9.26 17.60 -3.93
CA GLY A 129 -9.74 18.95 -4.23
C GLY A 129 -11.02 18.97 -5.09
N LEU A 130 -11.73 17.85 -5.18
CA LEU A 130 -12.92 17.67 -6.01
C LEU A 130 -14.12 17.26 -5.14
N ASP A 131 -15.30 17.75 -5.51
CA ASP A 131 -16.56 17.25 -4.96
C ASP A 131 -16.84 15.83 -5.44
N TRP A 132 -17.62 15.08 -4.67
CA TRP A 132 -17.83 13.64 -4.85
C TRP A 132 -18.30 13.28 -6.26
N GLU A 133 -19.22 14.06 -6.82
CA GLU A 133 -19.84 13.85 -8.13
C GLU A 133 -18.84 14.00 -9.28
N ARG A 134 -17.72 14.69 -9.04
CA ARG A 134 -16.66 14.94 -10.02
C ARG A 134 -15.54 13.91 -9.94
N LEU A 135 -15.58 13.01 -8.96
CA LEU A 135 -14.57 11.96 -8.82
C LEU A 135 -14.77 10.86 -9.86
N PRO A 136 -13.68 10.32 -10.44
CA PRO A 136 -13.75 9.16 -11.31
C PRO A 136 -14.41 7.95 -10.64
N ASP A 137 -15.11 7.13 -11.42
CA ASP A 137 -15.81 5.92 -10.92
C ASP A 137 -14.89 4.95 -10.17
N VAL A 138 -13.63 4.87 -10.58
CA VAL A 138 -12.62 4.03 -9.92
C VAL A 138 -12.31 4.47 -8.49
N VAL A 139 -12.54 5.74 -8.15
CA VAL A 139 -12.40 6.26 -6.77
C VAL A 139 -13.70 6.03 -6.01
N ARG A 140 -14.85 6.38 -6.60
CA ARG A 140 -16.18 6.20 -5.99
C ARG A 140 -16.51 4.74 -5.72
N GLY A 141 -16.06 3.82 -6.56
CA GLY A 141 -16.23 2.38 -6.42
C GLY A 141 -15.50 1.75 -5.23
N ARG A 142 -14.72 2.52 -4.46
CA ARG A 142 -14.02 2.03 -3.26
C ARG A 142 -14.93 1.97 -2.01
N VAL A 143 -16.15 2.50 -2.11
CA VAL A 143 -17.14 2.45 -1.02
C VAL A 143 -17.58 1.00 -0.80
N PRO A 144 -17.47 0.46 0.43
CA PRO A 144 -17.94 -0.88 0.73
C PRO A 144 -19.45 -1.00 0.44
N LYS A 145 -19.82 -1.93 -0.44
CA LYS A 145 -21.22 -2.24 -0.77
C LYS A 145 -21.89 -3.19 0.24
N GLU A 146 -21.08 -3.90 1.03
CA GLU A 146 -21.55 -4.89 1.98
C GLU A 146 -20.87 -4.69 3.33
N THR A 147 -21.63 -4.86 4.41
CA THR A 147 -21.10 -4.76 5.77
C THR A 147 -20.41 -6.06 6.15
N ARG A 148 -19.09 -5.99 6.34
CA ARG A 148 -18.24 -7.14 6.67
C ARG A 148 -18.11 -7.32 8.19
N GLU A 149 -17.67 -8.49 8.65
CA GLU A 149 -17.33 -8.73 10.07
C GLU A 149 -15.96 -8.18 10.47
N SER A 150 -14.94 -8.39 9.62
CA SER A 150 -13.56 -8.06 9.95
C SER A 150 -13.26 -6.55 9.78
N PRO A 151 -12.55 -5.92 10.74
CA PRO A 151 -12.02 -4.56 10.61
C PRO A 151 -10.69 -4.51 9.85
N ASP A 152 -10.16 -5.63 9.37
CA ASP A 152 -8.91 -5.65 8.63
C ASP A 152 -9.08 -4.95 7.27
N TYR A 153 -8.15 -4.07 6.92
CA TYR A 153 -8.23 -3.26 5.70
C TYR A 153 -8.07 -4.09 4.41
N PHE A 154 -7.33 -5.20 4.49
CA PHE A 154 -7.08 -6.13 3.39
C PHE A 154 -7.58 -7.55 3.71
N PRO A 155 -8.90 -7.77 3.80
CA PRO A 155 -9.44 -9.05 4.24
C PRO A 155 -9.19 -10.16 3.20
N GLY A 156 -8.81 -11.34 3.69
CA GLY A 156 -8.59 -12.54 2.88
C GLY A 156 -7.36 -12.47 1.97
N GLN A 157 -6.41 -11.57 2.24
CA GLN A 157 -5.14 -11.46 1.51
C GLN A 157 -3.99 -11.94 2.39
N PHE A 158 -2.88 -12.35 1.76
CA PHE A 158 -1.61 -12.41 2.45
C PHE A 158 -1.18 -10.98 2.76
N VAL A 159 -0.92 -10.66 4.04
CA VAL A 159 -0.51 -9.33 4.48
C VAL A 159 0.72 -9.48 5.38
N ALA A 160 1.81 -8.82 5.00
CA ALA A 160 3.07 -8.88 5.72
C ALA A 160 3.90 -7.63 5.41
N LEU A 161 4.99 -7.44 6.15
CA LEU A 161 6.02 -6.45 5.86
C LEU A 161 7.35 -7.17 5.61
N PRO A 162 8.21 -6.68 4.69
CA PRO A 162 9.56 -7.20 4.55
C PRO A 162 10.33 -6.98 5.87
N ARG A 163 10.93 -8.04 6.42
CA ARG A 163 11.61 -8.01 7.73
C ARG A 163 12.70 -6.93 7.81
N HIS A 164 13.35 -6.66 6.69
CA HIS A 164 14.45 -5.71 6.58
C HIS A 164 14.10 -4.46 5.76
N GLY A 165 12.80 -4.16 5.61
CA GLY A 165 12.33 -3.04 4.80
C GLY A 165 12.26 -3.34 3.30
N TYR A 166 11.50 -2.52 2.58
CA TYR A 166 11.32 -2.58 1.14
C TYR A 166 12.59 -2.23 0.39
N THR A 167 13.39 -1.25 0.86
CA THR A 167 14.63 -0.91 0.17
C THR A 167 15.57 -2.11 0.14
N ARG A 168 15.71 -2.86 1.24
CA ARG A 168 16.50 -4.09 1.26
C ARG A 168 15.93 -5.20 0.37
N LEU A 169 14.61 -5.38 0.36
CA LEU A 169 13.95 -6.31 -0.55
C LEU A 169 14.32 -6.00 -2.01
N LEU A 170 14.25 -4.72 -2.40
CA LEU A 170 14.49 -4.30 -3.77
C LEU A 170 15.98 -4.34 -4.14
N GLU A 171 16.89 -4.02 -3.21
CA GLU A 171 18.33 -4.25 -3.35
C GLU A 171 18.65 -5.71 -3.70
N ASN A 172 18.05 -6.66 -2.97
CA ASN A 172 18.26 -8.09 -3.23
C ASN A 172 17.75 -8.52 -4.62
N MET A 173 16.68 -7.90 -5.11
CA MET A 173 16.14 -8.19 -6.44
C MET A 173 17.10 -7.74 -7.56
N VAL A 174 17.69 -6.56 -7.40
CA VAL A 174 18.60 -5.95 -8.39
C VAL A 174 20.07 -6.32 -8.17
N ASP A 175 20.39 -7.20 -7.22
CA ASP A 175 21.75 -7.62 -6.94
C ASP A 175 22.49 -8.07 -8.23
N GLY A 176 23.70 -7.55 -8.43
CA GLY A 176 24.51 -7.76 -9.64
C GLY A 176 24.13 -6.93 -10.88
N VAL A 177 23.11 -6.07 -10.81
CA VAL A 177 22.73 -5.15 -11.88
C VAL A 177 23.38 -3.78 -11.67
N GLU A 178 23.91 -3.18 -12.73
CA GLU A 178 24.43 -1.81 -12.67
C GLU A 178 23.28 -0.81 -12.50
N ILE A 179 23.41 0.06 -11.49
CA ILE A 179 22.45 1.12 -11.20
C ILE A 179 23.19 2.45 -11.17
N LEU A 180 22.71 3.39 -11.98
CA LEU A 180 23.17 4.77 -12.03
C LEU A 180 22.13 5.63 -11.30
N LEU A 181 22.54 6.18 -10.16
CA LEU A 181 21.75 7.12 -9.33
C LEU A 181 22.08 8.59 -9.66
#